data_AF-A0A914LZH2-F1
#
_entry.id   AF-A0A914LZH2-F1
#
_cell.length_a   1.000
_cell.length_b   1.000
_cell.length_c   1.000
_cell.angle_alpha   90.00
_cell.angle_beta   90.00
_cell.angle_gamma   90.00
#
_symmetry.space_group_name_H-M   'P 1'
#
loop_
_entity.id
_entity.type
_entity.pdbx_description
1 polymer ?
#
loop_
_entity_poly.entity_id
_entity_poly.type
_entity_poly.pdbx_seq_one_letter_code
_entity_poly.pdbx_strand_id
1 'polypeptide(L)' 'MPEKLPYIFFTQNGKQIGKAVLLKENFDSYEPTVRTRCCSVEANFGNDLEAKPFCYDITKHFVIKEFYEDSDVD' A
#
# COMPACT_ATOMS: atom_id res chain seq x y z
N MET A 1 -8.95 -22.29 7.13
CA MET A 1 -9.20 -20.83 6.96
C MET A 1 -8.63 -20.46 5.61
N PRO A 2 -9.32 -19.70 4.76
CA PRO A 2 -8.72 -19.26 3.50
C PRO A 2 -7.45 -18.48 3.82
N GLU A 3 -6.37 -18.78 3.09
CA GLU A 3 -5.12 -18.04 3.22
C GLU A 3 -5.38 -16.60 2.79
N LYS A 4 -5.22 -15.65 3.71
CA LYS A 4 -5.35 -14.23 3.39
C LYS A 4 -4.16 -13.83 2.54
N LEU A 5 -4.43 -13.49 1.29
CA LEU A 5 -3.41 -13.01 0.37
C LEU A 5 -3.09 -11.53 0.67
N PRO A 6 -1.81 -11.13 0.57
CA PRO A 6 -1.43 -9.74 0.74
C PRO A 6 -1.98 -8.87 -0.41
N TYR A 7 -2.21 -7.59 -0.12
CA TYR A 7 -2.64 -6.61 -1.13
C TYR A 7 -1.82 -5.33 -1.03
N ILE A 8 -1.67 -4.64 -2.15
CA ILE A 8 -0.94 -3.38 -2.26
C ILE A 8 -1.92 -2.30 -2.74
N PHE A 9 -1.87 -1.12 -2.13
CA PHE A 9 -2.62 0.03 -2.60
C PHE A 9 -1.74 1.28 -2.55
N PHE A 10 -2.12 2.28 -3.34
CA PHE A 10 -1.37 3.53 -3.44
C PHE A 10 -2.19 4.68 -2.89
N THR A 11 -1.51 5.65 -2.29
CA THR A 11 -2.15 6.88 -1.84
C THR A 11 -1.41 8.09 -2.40
N GLN A 12 -2.14 9.16 -2.63
CA GLN A 12 -1.59 10.48 -2.96
C GLN A 12 -2.21 11.48 -1.99
N ASN A 13 -1.35 12.18 -1.24
CA ASN A 13 -1.76 13.14 -0.22
C ASN A 13 -2.78 12.56 0.79
N GLY A 14 -2.57 11.31 1.22
CA GLY A 14 -3.42 10.61 2.19
C GLY A 14 -4.71 10.00 1.62
N LYS A 15 -5.03 10.21 0.34
CA LYS A 15 -6.19 9.62 -0.33
C LYS A 15 -5.77 8.44 -1.20
N GLN A 16 -6.48 7.31 -1.10
CA GLN A 16 -6.24 6.17 -1.98
C GLN A 16 -6.47 6.54 -3.46
N ILE A 17 -5.56 6.06 -4.32
CA ILE A 17 -5.65 6.21 -5.77
C ILE A 17 -5.68 4.82 -6.42
N GLY A 18 -6.56 4.64 -7.40
CA GLY A 18 -6.70 3.37 -8.12
C GLY A 18 -7.26 2.22 -7.27
N LYS A 19 -7.30 1.04 -7.89
CA LYS A 19 -7.69 -0.22 -7.23
C LYS A 19 -6.54 -0.78 -6.40
N ALA A 20 -6.86 -1.45 -5.31
CA ALA A 20 -5.89 -2.31 -4.63
C ALA A 20 -5.50 -3.47 -5.56
N VAL A 21 -4.26 -3.92 -5.45
CA VAL A 21 -3.74 -5.09 -6.16
C VAL A 21 -3.65 -6.22 -5.16
N LEU A 22 -4.56 -7.20 -5.28
CA LEU A 22 -4.45 -8.46 -4.56
C LEU A 22 -3.31 -9.29 -5.17
N LEU A 23 -2.40 -9.76 -4.34
CA LEU A 23 -1.32 -10.62 -4.79
C LEU A 23 -1.82 -12.05 -4.89
N LYS A 24 -1.45 -12.77 -5.96
CA LYS A 24 -1.89 -14.15 -6.19
C LYS A 24 -1.21 -15.16 -5.26
N GLU A 25 -0.07 -14.77 -4.71
CA GLU A 25 0.80 -15.59 -3.87
C GLU A 25 1.35 -14.72 -2.74
N ASN A 26 1.69 -15.36 -1.64
CA ASN A 26 2.39 -14.71 -0.53
C ASN A 26 3.90 -14.92 -0.71
N PHE A 27 4.67 -13.83 -0.69
CA PHE A 27 6.12 -13.89 -0.80
C PHE A 27 6.77 -13.64 0.57
N ASP A 28 7.89 -14.29 0.83
CA ASP A 28 8.62 -14.15 2.11
C ASP A 28 9.18 -12.74 2.33
N SER A 29 9.35 -11.95 1.27
CA SER A 29 9.88 -10.59 1.35
C SER A 29 9.33 -9.67 0.26
N TYR A 30 9.14 -8.41 0.64
CA TYR A 30 8.75 -7.30 -0.24
C TYR A 30 9.77 -6.17 -0.08
N GLU A 31 10.29 -5.66 -1.20
CA GLU A 31 11.28 -4.59 -1.20
C GLU A 31 10.72 -3.32 -1.89
N PRO A 32 10.66 -2.17 -1.19
CA PRO A 32 10.22 -0.93 -1.79
C PRO A 32 11.26 -0.41 -2.79
N THR A 33 10.84 -0.15 -4.04
CA THR A 33 11.73 0.37 -5.10
C THR A 33 11.19 1.68 -5.66
N VAL A 34 12.09 2.66 -5.90
CA VAL A 34 11.78 3.93 -6.57
C VAL A 34 12.72 4.12 -7.76
N ARG A 35 12.15 4.40 -8.95
CA ARG A 35 12.91 4.72 -10.15
C ARG A 35 12.49 6.09 -10.67
N THR A 36 13.45 6.99 -10.87
CA THR A 36 13.22 8.35 -11.34
C THR A 36 13.85 8.59 -12.71
N ARG A 37 13.34 9.60 -13.44
CA ARG A 37 13.95 10.08 -14.69
C ARG A 37 14.05 11.61 -14.63
N CYS A 38 15.27 12.12 -14.55
CA CYS A 38 15.58 13.56 -14.49
C CYS A 38 14.91 14.31 -13.31
N CYS A 39 14.70 13.64 -12.17
CA CYS A 39 14.19 14.26 -10.95
C CYS A 39 14.81 13.67 -9.69
N SER A 40 14.72 14.42 -8.60
CA SER A 40 15.14 14.01 -7.27
C SER A 40 13.91 13.65 -6.43
N VAL A 41 14.01 12.60 -5.63
CA VAL A 41 12.97 12.16 -4.71
C VAL A 41 13.61 11.94 -3.34
N GLU A 42 12.89 12.31 -2.29
CA GLU A 42 13.22 11.95 -0.92
C GLU A 42 12.25 10.86 -0.45
N ALA A 43 12.78 9.71 -0.06
CA ALA A 43 12.00 8.63 0.51
C ALA A 43 12.05 8.70 2.04
N ASN A 44 10.90 8.51 2.68
CA ASN A 44 10.79 8.42 4.13
C ASN A 44 10.29 7.03 4.51
N PHE A 45 11.16 6.22 5.11
CA PHE A 45 10.82 4.89 5.62
C PHE A 45 10.49 4.89 7.12
N GLY A 46 10.31 6.06 7.73
CA GLY A 46 9.96 6.19 9.14
C GLY A 46 11.15 6.17 10.09
N ASN A 47 12.37 6.46 9.62
CA ASN A 47 13.56 6.50 10.47
C ASN A 47 13.52 7.63 11.53
N ASP A 48 12.80 8.71 11.23
CA ASP A 48 12.59 9.84 12.14
C ASP A 48 11.11 9.89 12.52
N LEU A 49 10.78 9.30 13.67
CA LEU A 49 9.40 9.25 14.15
C LEU A 49 8.95 10.57 14.81
N GLU A 50 9.88 11.52 15.08
CA GLU A 50 9.56 12.77 15.75
C GLU A 50 9.37 13.92 14.77
N ALA A 51 10.35 14.20 13.91
CA ALA A 51 10.29 15.33 12.99
C ALA A 51 9.69 14.95 11.63
N LYS A 52 9.74 13.67 11.22
CA LYS A 52 9.20 13.22 9.92
C LYS A 52 8.61 11.79 9.97
N PRO A 53 7.58 11.54 10.78
CA PRO A 53 7.01 10.20 10.90
C PRO A 53 6.42 9.70 9.57
N PHE A 54 6.70 8.44 9.22
CA PHE A 54 5.97 7.73 8.17
C PHE A 54 4.70 7.10 8.79
N CYS A 55 3.69 7.93 9.02
CA CYS A 55 2.42 7.46 9.59
C CYS A 55 1.31 7.50 8.53
N TYR A 56 0.81 6.32 8.18
CA TYR A 56 -0.47 6.19 7.49
C TYR A 56 -1.52 5.69 8.48
N ASP A 57 -2.57 6.49 8.68
CA ASP A 57 -3.69 6.10 9.52
C ASP A 57 -4.59 5.11 8.78
N ILE A 58 -4.45 3.83 9.10
CA ILE A 58 -5.22 2.76 8.48
C ILE A 58 -6.73 2.90 8.72
N THR A 59 -7.18 3.65 9.72
CA THR A 59 -8.62 3.90 9.93
C THR A 59 -9.20 4.82 8.85
N LYS A 60 -8.35 5.62 8.18
CA LYS A 60 -8.72 6.42 7.00
C LYS A 60 -8.75 5.60 5.72
N HIS A 61 -8.37 4.34 5.79
CA HIS A 61 -8.44 3.40 4.67
C HIS A 61 -9.90 2.98 4.47
N PHE A 62 -10.62 3.70 3.61
CA PHE A 62 -11.90 3.24 3.10
C PHE A 62 -11.66 2.15 2.05
N VAL A 63 -11.78 0.91 2.49
CA VAL A 63 -11.84 -0.27 1.62
C VAL A 63 -13.15 -0.18 0.84
N ILE A 64 -13.16 0.50 -0.31
CA ILE A 64 -14.34 0.51 -1.18
C ILE A 64 -14.46 -0.89 -1.76
N LYS A 65 -15.59 -1.57 -1.49
CA LYS A 65 -15.89 -2.93 -1.99
C LYS A 65 -15.73 -3.08 -3.51
N GLU A 66 -15.85 -1.99 -4.26
CA GLU A 66 -15.62 -1.91 -5.72
C GLU A 66 -14.20 -2.31 -6.17
N PHE A 67 -13.27 -2.46 -5.23
CA PHE A 67 -11.89 -2.87 -5.47
C PHE A 67 -11.60 -4.33 -5.17
N TYR A 68 -12.62 -5.10 -4.76
CA TYR A 68 -12.60 -6.55 -4.59
C TYR A 68 -13.51 -7.14 -5.66
N GLU A 69 -13.08 -8.20 -6.34
CA GLU A 69 -14.01 -9.03 -7.11
C GLU A 69 -14.85 -9.85 -6.13
N ASP A 70 -16.08 -10.23 -6.49
CA ASP A 70 -16.93 -11.02 -5.58
C ASP A 70 -16.26 -12.34 -5.15
N SER A 71 -15.29 -12.85 -5.93
CA SER A 71 -14.45 -14.00 -5.61
C SER A 71 -13.39 -13.75 -4.52
N ASP A 72 -13.14 -12.50 -4.14
CA ASP A 72 -12.15 -12.11 -3.13
C ASP A 72 -12.74 -12.05 -1.71
N VAL A 73 -14.05 -12.31 -1.55
CA VAL A 73 -14.81 -12.10 -0.29
C VAL A 73 -15.31 -13.41 0.35
N ASP A 74 -14.88 -14.58 -0.13
CA ASP A 74 -15.27 -15.90 0.40
C ASP A 74 -14.39 -16.42 1.56
#